data_AF-A0A3N2PDW0-F1
#
_entry.id   AF-A0A3N2PDW0-F1
#
_cell.length_a   1.000
_cell.length_b   1.000
_cell.length_c   1.000
_cell.angle_alpha   90.00
_cell.angle_beta   90.00
_cell.angle_gamma   90.00
#
_symmetry.space_group_name_H-M   'P 1'
#
loop_
_entity.id
_entity.type
_entity.pdbx_description
1 polymer ?
#
loop_
_entity_poly.entity_id
_entity_poly.type
_entity_poly.pdbx_seq_one_letter_code
_entity_poly.pdbx_strand_id
1 'polypeptide(L)'
;MVGAARAAILSPVRSRYAAGMDRPTAPDTRGRILQTALDLFAAHGYQRTSLRAIADQLGLTKAAILYHFPSKEDLLLALIEPLLSDLEAAVARAARLPWPAARWAALEGWLDTLLTHRRPLGMVFNDLSVIRHGSTLTRMMRIARDAYNLVAGPGATRIEQIRAVQATAMLGDPIVFFADVPVEELRVELLDGVARLLGEAPPDGVAGIDGELPPRSRPPLAAGRDERRTGSDKVAGPDGPDETAAGQRLAPAGAPPATASERGTRGRRRGVGRPRAMSGEQIRTARALHATGSHTVEQIAARLGVSRATVYRHLKPTDRSTDAIFETDFETN
;
A
#
# COMPACT_ATOMS: atom_id res chain seq x y z
N MET A 1 -14.54 14.84 44.73
CA MET A 1 -15.57 15.41 43.84
C MET A 1 -15.07 15.40 42.39
N VAL A 2 -14.95 14.22 41.75
CA VAL A 2 -14.25 14.07 40.45
C VAL A 2 -15.08 13.33 39.38
N GLY A 3 -16.17 12.65 39.76
CA GLY A 3 -16.93 11.78 38.83
C GLY A 3 -17.73 12.48 37.73
N ALA A 4 -18.06 13.76 37.87
CA ALA A 4 -19.00 14.45 36.97
C ALA A 4 -18.41 14.87 35.61
N ALA A 5 -17.09 15.08 35.52
CA ALA A 5 -16.45 15.61 34.31
C ALA A 5 -16.11 14.54 33.25
N ARG A 6 -16.20 13.25 33.59
CA ARG A 6 -15.71 12.14 32.75
C ARG A 6 -16.74 11.64 31.71
N ALA A 7 -18.02 12.00 31.85
CA ALA A 7 -19.11 11.54 31.00
C ALA A 7 -19.26 12.30 29.65
N ALA A 8 -18.50 13.37 29.41
CA ALA A 8 -18.74 14.29 28.29
C ALA A 8 -17.91 14.02 27.01
N ILE A 9 -17.01 13.03 27.02
CA ILE A 9 -16.09 12.73 25.89
C ILE A 9 -16.38 11.36 25.25
N LEU A 10 -17.01 10.43 25.97
CA LEU A 10 -17.44 9.14 25.44
C LEU A 10 -18.68 9.31 24.55
N SER A 11 -18.46 9.53 23.25
CA SER A 11 -19.53 9.48 22.25
C SER A 11 -20.05 8.04 22.15
N PRO A 12 -21.37 7.79 22.32
CA PRO A 12 -21.89 6.43 22.29
C PRO A 12 -21.83 5.86 20.86
N VAL A 13 -20.85 4.97 20.63
CA VAL A 13 -20.60 4.27 19.35
C VAL A 13 -21.89 3.66 18.77
N ARG A 14 -22.79 3.18 19.64
CA ARG A 14 -24.16 2.72 19.32
C ARG A 14 -24.96 3.65 18.40
N SER A 15 -24.73 4.96 18.43
CA SER A 15 -25.51 5.94 17.66
C SER A 15 -25.04 6.07 16.20
N ARG A 16 -23.74 5.90 15.93
CA ARG A 16 -23.15 6.19 14.60
C ARG A 16 -23.44 5.14 13.53
N TYR A 17 -23.58 3.87 13.92
CA TYR A 17 -23.92 2.79 12.97
C TYR A 17 -25.41 2.74 12.63
N ALA A 18 -26.30 3.24 13.50
CA ALA A 18 -27.74 3.27 13.27
C ALA A 18 -28.21 4.50 12.46
N ALA A 19 -27.62 5.68 12.69
CA ALA A 19 -28.04 6.95 12.08
C ALA A 19 -27.43 7.22 10.68
N GLY A 20 -26.82 6.21 10.04
CA GLY A 20 -26.06 6.35 8.79
C GLY A 20 -26.77 5.91 7.51
N MET A 21 -27.95 5.27 7.58
CA MET A 21 -28.73 4.91 6.38
C MET A 21 -29.59 6.08 5.87
N ASP A 22 -28.95 7.21 5.61
CA ASP A 22 -29.41 8.04 4.51
C ASP A 22 -29.24 7.23 3.21
N ARG A 23 -30.20 7.33 2.29
CA ARG A 23 -30.32 6.40 1.17
C ARG A 23 -29.12 6.63 0.24
N PRO A 24 -28.17 5.69 0.10
CA PRO A 24 -26.89 5.98 -0.54
C PRO A 24 -27.12 6.44 -1.98
N THR A 25 -26.86 7.73 -2.21
CA THR A 25 -26.91 8.33 -3.54
C THR A 25 -25.95 7.54 -4.42
N ALA A 26 -26.48 7.01 -5.53
CA ALA A 26 -25.72 6.10 -6.38
C ALA A 26 -24.38 6.75 -6.74
N PRO A 27 -23.23 6.11 -6.41
CA PRO A 27 -21.95 6.78 -6.43
C PRO A 27 -21.68 7.38 -7.80
N ASP A 28 -21.11 8.58 -7.81
CA ASP A 28 -20.74 9.26 -9.04
C ASP A 28 -19.75 8.42 -9.86
N THR A 29 -19.49 8.81 -11.10
CA THR A 29 -18.56 8.07 -11.97
C THR A 29 -17.19 7.88 -11.30
N ARG A 30 -16.71 8.86 -10.50
CA ARG A 30 -15.48 8.74 -9.73
C ARG A 30 -15.56 7.69 -8.62
N GLY A 31 -16.64 7.69 -7.83
CA GLY A 31 -16.90 6.70 -6.77
C GLY A 31 -17.06 5.28 -7.31
N ARG A 32 -17.75 5.11 -8.45
CA ARG A 32 -17.85 3.82 -9.16
C ARG A 32 -16.49 3.30 -9.60
N ILE A 33 -15.65 4.17 -10.15
CA ILE A 33 -14.27 3.81 -10.54
C ILE A 33 -13.45 3.37 -9.33
N LEU A 34 -13.57 4.06 -8.19
CA LEU A 34 -12.87 3.67 -6.96
C LEU A 34 -13.33 2.29 -6.45
N GLN A 35 -14.64 2.03 -6.35
CA GLN A 35 -15.12 0.72 -5.89
C GLN A 35 -14.64 -0.42 -6.80
N THR A 36 -14.83 -0.33 -8.12
CA THR A 36 -14.37 -1.38 -9.05
C THR A 36 -12.84 -1.52 -9.09
N ALA A 37 -12.09 -0.43 -8.89
CA ALA A 37 -10.64 -0.51 -8.75
C ALA A 37 -10.23 -1.25 -7.47
N LEU A 38 -10.90 -0.98 -6.34
CA LEU A 38 -10.68 -1.66 -5.06
C LEU A 38 -11.03 -3.15 -5.14
N ASP A 39 -12.14 -3.50 -5.81
CA ASP A 39 -12.56 -4.88 -6.05
C ASP A 39 -11.47 -5.66 -6.81
N LEU A 40 -11.00 -5.12 -7.95
CA LEU A 40 -9.99 -5.76 -8.79
C LEU A 40 -8.59 -5.76 -8.14
N PHE A 41 -8.20 -4.69 -7.44
CA PHE A 41 -6.93 -4.64 -6.72
C PHE A 41 -6.91 -5.63 -5.54
N ALA A 42 -8.02 -5.84 -4.84
CA ALA A 42 -8.11 -6.89 -3.81
C ALA A 42 -8.13 -8.31 -4.42
N ALA A 43 -8.91 -8.55 -5.47
CA ALA A 43 -9.05 -9.88 -6.07
C ALA A 43 -7.84 -10.34 -6.90
N HIS A 44 -7.06 -9.40 -7.46
CA HIS A 44 -5.99 -9.71 -8.41
C HIS A 44 -4.64 -9.07 -8.04
N GLY A 45 -4.56 -8.30 -6.95
CA GLY A 45 -3.41 -7.46 -6.64
C GLY A 45 -3.40 -6.17 -7.47
N TYR A 46 -2.72 -5.15 -6.97
CA TYR A 46 -2.56 -3.89 -7.68
C TYR A 46 -1.80 -4.11 -8.98
N GLN A 47 -0.65 -4.80 -8.97
CA GLN A 47 0.24 -4.86 -10.13
C GLN A 47 -0.42 -5.50 -11.38
N ARG A 48 -1.10 -6.65 -11.24
CA ARG A 48 -1.72 -7.39 -12.36
C ARG A 48 -2.94 -6.67 -12.95
N THR A 49 -3.65 -5.86 -12.16
CA THR A 49 -4.85 -5.15 -12.61
C THR A 49 -4.48 -4.00 -13.56
N SER A 50 -5.27 -3.82 -14.64
CA SER A 50 -5.06 -2.73 -15.60
C SER A 50 -6.20 -1.71 -15.58
N LEU A 51 -5.89 -0.45 -15.92
CA LEU A 51 -6.91 0.59 -16.16
C LEU A 51 -7.86 0.24 -17.32
N ARG A 52 -7.53 -0.76 -18.15
CA ARG A 52 -8.46 -1.29 -19.14
C ARG A 52 -9.48 -2.23 -18.47
N ALA A 53 -9.05 -3.18 -17.64
CA ALA A 53 -9.96 -4.09 -16.95
C ALA A 53 -11.01 -3.34 -16.10
N ILE A 54 -10.57 -2.30 -15.38
CA ILE A 54 -11.46 -1.40 -14.61
C ILE A 54 -12.47 -0.67 -15.53
N ALA A 55 -12.03 -0.24 -16.71
CA ALA A 55 -12.90 0.43 -17.68
C ALA A 55 -13.91 -0.53 -18.32
N ASP A 56 -13.44 -1.70 -18.78
CA ASP A 56 -14.22 -2.74 -19.43
C ASP A 56 -15.31 -3.27 -18.48
N GLN A 57 -15.01 -3.46 -17.18
CA GLN A 57 -16.00 -3.86 -16.15
C GLN A 57 -17.07 -2.78 -15.86
N LEU A 58 -16.76 -1.50 -16.07
CA LEU A 58 -17.68 -0.37 -15.83
C LEU A 58 -18.49 0.06 -17.06
N GLY A 59 -18.22 -0.53 -18.23
CA GLY A 59 -18.76 -0.06 -19.52
C GLY A 59 -18.18 1.30 -19.96
N LEU A 60 -16.99 1.65 -19.47
CA LEU A 60 -16.32 2.92 -19.72
C LEU A 60 -15.14 2.77 -20.68
N THR A 61 -14.67 3.87 -21.25
CA THR A 61 -13.38 3.88 -21.96
C THR A 61 -12.25 4.11 -20.97
N LYS A 62 -11.05 3.60 -21.27
CA LYS A 62 -9.82 3.94 -20.51
C LYS A 62 -9.57 5.46 -20.46
N ALA A 63 -10.02 6.21 -21.47
CA ALA A 63 -9.93 7.68 -21.47
C ALA A 63 -10.85 8.33 -20.42
N ALA A 64 -12.06 7.79 -20.20
CA ALA A 64 -12.94 8.23 -19.12
C ALA A 64 -12.36 7.93 -17.73
N ILE A 65 -11.69 6.79 -17.55
CA ILE A 65 -10.95 6.51 -16.30
C ILE A 65 -9.82 7.54 -16.11
N LEU A 66 -9.03 7.80 -17.15
CA LEU A 66 -7.90 8.75 -17.11
C LEU A 66 -8.31 10.22 -16.93
N TYR A 67 -9.57 10.58 -17.24
CA TYR A 67 -10.14 11.89 -16.95
C TYR A 67 -10.33 12.11 -15.43
N HIS A 68 -10.77 11.08 -14.70
CA HIS A 68 -10.93 11.16 -13.24
C HIS A 68 -9.62 10.88 -12.47
N PHE A 69 -8.75 10.03 -13.00
CA PHE A 69 -7.50 9.59 -12.36
C PHE A 69 -6.36 9.57 -13.39
N PRO A 70 -5.46 10.58 -13.43
CA PRO A 70 -4.46 10.75 -14.50
C PRO A 70 -3.50 9.57 -14.71
N SER A 71 -3.37 8.68 -13.72
CA SER A 71 -2.66 7.42 -13.81
C SER A 71 -3.26 6.35 -12.88
N LYS A 72 -2.73 5.13 -12.99
CA LYS A 72 -3.05 4.01 -12.09
C LYS A 72 -2.55 4.26 -10.66
N GLU A 73 -1.50 5.06 -10.51
CA GLU A 73 -0.92 5.46 -9.24
C GLU A 73 -1.79 6.54 -8.57
N ASP A 74 -2.29 7.54 -9.32
CA ASP A 74 -3.26 8.52 -8.80
C ASP A 74 -4.56 7.83 -8.31
N LEU A 75 -5.01 6.78 -9.01
CA LEU A 75 -6.15 5.96 -8.61
C LEU A 75 -5.89 5.16 -7.32
N LEU A 76 -4.68 4.61 -7.17
CA LEU A 76 -4.27 3.89 -5.96
C LEU A 76 -4.16 4.85 -4.75
N LEU A 77 -3.52 6.00 -4.94
CA LEU A 77 -3.40 7.04 -3.92
C LEU A 77 -4.79 7.51 -3.47
N ALA A 78 -5.73 7.69 -4.40
CA ALA A 78 -7.11 8.06 -4.08
C ALA A 78 -7.93 6.98 -3.35
N LEU A 79 -7.49 5.72 -3.34
CA LEU A 79 -8.09 4.64 -2.54
C LEU A 79 -7.56 4.59 -1.10
N ILE A 80 -6.29 4.96 -0.88
CA ILE A 80 -5.65 4.91 0.45
C ILE A 80 -5.67 6.26 1.19
N GLU A 81 -5.86 7.38 0.48
CA GLU A 81 -5.91 8.71 1.08
C GLU A 81 -6.95 8.84 2.21
N PRO A 82 -8.19 8.30 2.11
CA PRO A 82 -9.16 8.37 3.21
C PRO A 82 -8.65 7.71 4.50
N LEU A 83 -8.07 6.50 4.38
CA LEU A 83 -7.47 5.77 5.50
C LEU A 83 -6.35 6.58 6.16
N LEU A 84 -5.42 7.14 5.37
CA LEU A 84 -4.30 7.92 5.91
C LEU A 84 -4.77 9.23 6.55
N SER A 85 -5.74 9.91 5.94
CA SER A 85 -6.30 11.17 6.43
C SER A 85 -7.10 10.97 7.73
N ASP A 86 -7.91 9.91 7.83
CA ASP A 86 -8.66 9.60 9.05
C ASP A 86 -7.76 9.12 10.19
N LEU A 87 -6.67 8.38 9.90
CA LEU A 87 -5.66 8.02 10.91
C LEU A 87 -4.92 9.27 11.43
N GLU A 88 -4.53 10.19 10.54
CA GLU A 88 -3.97 11.50 10.93
C GLU A 88 -4.95 12.28 11.79
N ALA A 89 -6.23 12.30 11.42
CA ALA A 89 -7.27 12.98 12.18
C ALA A 89 -7.54 12.29 13.54
N ALA A 90 -7.41 10.96 13.64
CA ALA A 90 -7.55 10.22 14.90
C ALA A 90 -6.42 10.53 15.87
N VAL A 91 -5.17 10.42 15.42
CA VAL A 91 -3.97 10.76 16.22
C VAL A 91 -4.02 12.24 16.62
N ALA A 92 -4.37 13.15 15.71
CA ALA A 92 -4.49 14.58 15.99
C ALA A 92 -5.70 14.96 16.87
N ARG A 93 -6.68 14.06 17.09
CA ARG A 93 -7.71 14.19 18.14
C ARG A 93 -7.16 13.74 19.48
N ALA A 94 -6.55 12.55 19.55
CA ALA A 94 -5.99 11.99 20.77
C ALA A 94 -4.88 12.87 21.39
N ALA A 95 -4.02 13.47 20.56
CA ALA A 95 -2.95 14.39 20.97
C ALA A 95 -3.42 15.67 21.69
N ARG A 96 -4.72 15.97 21.71
CA ARG A 96 -5.31 17.12 22.42
C ARG A 96 -5.73 16.81 23.86
N LEU A 97 -5.68 15.53 24.24
CA LEU A 97 -6.06 15.07 25.57
C LEU A 97 -4.83 14.99 26.48
N PRO A 98 -4.97 15.17 27.81
CA PRO A 98 -3.90 14.84 28.74
C PRO A 98 -3.64 13.33 28.74
N TRP A 99 -2.39 12.92 28.99
CA TRP A 99 -2.10 11.55 29.35
C TRP A 99 -2.62 11.27 30.77
N PRO A 100 -3.23 10.09 31.07
CA PRO A 100 -3.33 8.89 30.24
C PRO A 100 -4.52 8.85 29.25
N ALA A 101 -5.45 9.81 29.25
CA ALA A 101 -6.62 9.77 28.36
C ALA A 101 -6.23 9.74 26.86
N ALA A 102 -5.11 10.36 26.50
CA ALA A 102 -4.52 10.29 25.15
C ALA A 102 -4.14 8.85 24.69
N ARG A 103 -3.75 7.94 25.61
CA ARG A 103 -3.37 6.55 25.29
C ARG A 103 -4.55 5.81 24.67
N TRP A 104 -5.67 5.78 25.39
CA TRP A 104 -6.87 5.07 24.95
C TRP A 104 -7.56 5.74 23.75
N ALA A 105 -7.63 7.07 23.73
CA ALA A 105 -8.18 7.79 22.58
C ALA A 105 -7.35 7.58 21.28
N ALA A 106 -6.04 7.34 21.39
CA ALA A 106 -5.21 6.97 20.24
C ALA A 106 -5.49 5.54 19.78
N LEU A 107 -5.59 4.57 20.70
CA LEU A 107 -5.86 3.17 20.40
C LEU A 107 -7.24 2.96 19.78
N GLU A 108 -8.30 3.50 20.40
CA GLU A 108 -9.66 3.44 19.86
C GLU A 108 -9.77 4.19 18.53
N GLY A 109 -9.21 5.40 18.45
CA GLY A 109 -9.25 6.19 17.22
C GLY A 109 -8.50 5.54 16.05
N TRP A 110 -7.40 4.82 16.34
CA TRP A 110 -6.67 4.02 15.37
C TRP A 110 -7.50 2.81 14.91
N LEU A 111 -7.99 2.00 15.85
CA LEU A 111 -8.81 0.81 15.59
C LEU A 111 -10.08 1.14 14.80
N ASP A 112 -10.87 2.11 15.25
CA ASP A 112 -12.13 2.49 14.60
C ASP A 112 -11.90 2.97 13.16
N THR A 113 -10.75 3.59 12.90
CA THR A 113 -10.33 3.99 11.54
C THR A 113 -9.94 2.78 10.70
N LEU A 114 -9.15 1.84 11.24
CA LEU A 114 -8.79 0.61 10.52
C LEU A 114 -10.00 -0.27 10.19
N LEU A 115 -10.97 -0.38 11.12
CA LEU A 115 -12.23 -1.10 10.90
C LEU A 115 -13.09 -0.43 9.83
N THR A 116 -13.23 0.91 9.89
CA THR A 116 -13.94 1.71 8.88
C THR A 116 -13.35 1.50 7.48
N HIS A 117 -12.02 1.48 7.38
CA HIS A 117 -11.28 1.32 6.13
C HIS A 117 -10.76 -0.11 5.90
N ARG A 118 -11.44 -1.14 6.44
CA ARG A 118 -10.98 -2.53 6.38
C ARG A 118 -10.73 -3.06 4.96
N ARG A 119 -11.46 -2.55 3.95
CA ARG A 119 -11.27 -2.93 2.54
C ARG A 119 -9.98 -2.30 1.93
N PRO A 120 -9.75 -0.97 2.00
CA PRO A 120 -8.44 -0.38 1.70
C PRO A 120 -7.28 -1.03 2.46
N LEU A 121 -7.44 -1.31 3.77
CA LEU A 121 -6.42 -1.97 4.59
C LEU A 121 -6.06 -3.36 4.05
N GLY A 122 -7.06 -4.21 3.79
CA GLY A 122 -6.85 -5.53 3.21
C GLY A 122 -6.20 -5.50 1.81
N MET A 123 -6.54 -4.50 0.97
CA MET A 123 -5.87 -4.29 -0.32
C MET A 123 -4.39 -3.93 -0.12
N VAL A 124 -4.08 -3.02 0.80
CA VAL A 124 -2.70 -2.61 1.14
C VAL A 124 -1.88 -3.77 1.68
N PHE A 125 -2.47 -4.62 2.53
CA PHE A 125 -1.81 -5.79 3.13
C PHE A 125 -1.49 -6.87 2.10
N ASN A 126 -2.44 -7.19 1.20
CA ASN A 126 -2.26 -8.26 0.19
C ASN A 126 -1.33 -7.87 -0.98
N ASP A 127 -1.06 -6.58 -1.19
CA ASP A 127 -0.05 -6.11 -2.15
C ASP A 127 0.78 -4.97 -1.56
N LEU A 128 1.71 -5.30 -0.64
CA LEU A 128 2.60 -4.34 0.02
C LEU A 128 3.43 -3.47 -0.96
N SER A 129 3.49 -3.80 -2.26
CA SER A 129 4.09 -2.90 -3.26
C SER A 129 3.34 -1.57 -3.36
N VAL A 130 2.05 -1.55 -3.02
CA VAL A 130 1.20 -0.34 -2.86
C VAL A 130 1.85 0.69 -1.94
N ILE A 131 2.46 0.26 -0.83
CA ILE A 131 3.04 1.17 0.18
C ILE A 131 4.30 1.86 -0.35
N ARG A 132 4.98 1.27 -1.35
CA ARG A 132 6.22 1.79 -1.94
C ARG A 132 5.97 2.93 -2.96
N HIS A 133 4.72 3.34 -3.19
CA HIS A 133 4.36 4.41 -4.11
C HIS A 133 4.41 5.80 -3.45
N GLY A 134 5.14 6.74 -4.07
CA GLY A 134 5.29 8.11 -3.58
C GLY A 134 5.83 8.20 -2.14
N SER A 135 5.28 9.13 -1.36
CA SER A 135 5.60 9.32 0.06
C SER A 135 4.75 8.47 1.02
N THR A 136 3.98 7.50 0.50
CA THR A 136 3.00 6.71 1.25
C THR A 136 3.61 6.00 2.46
N LEU A 137 4.71 5.26 2.28
CA LEU A 137 5.44 4.62 3.37
C LEU A 137 5.85 5.61 4.46
N THR A 138 6.48 6.72 4.05
CA THR A 138 6.98 7.77 4.97
C THR A 138 5.84 8.40 5.77
N ARG A 139 4.68 8.62 5.13
CA ARG A 139 3.46 9.11 5.79
C ARG A 139 2.92 8.08 6.77
N MET A 140 2.71 6.83 6.35
CA MET A 140 2.22 5.74 7.21
C MET A 140 3.11 5.58 8.47
N MET A 141 4.44 5.51 8.28
CA MET A 141 5.41 5.35 9.37
C MET A 141 5.46 6.56 10.32
N ARG A 142 5.16 7.78 9.84
CA ARG A 142 4.96 8.95 10.69
C ARG A 142 3.71 8.80 11.56
N ILE A 143 2.57 8.49 10.95
CA ILE A 143 1.28 8.43 11.69
C ILE A 143 1.32 7.31 12.74
N ALA A 144 1.90 6.15 12.40
CA ALA A 144 2.12 5.05 13.33
C ALA A 144 3.05 5.44 14.50
N ARG A 145 4.10 6.22 14.22
CA ARG A 145 5.00 6.77 15.25
C ARG A 145 4.30 7.74 16.18
N ASP A 146 3.53 8.67 15.62
CA ASP A 146 2.80 9.66 16.41
C ASP A 146 1.71 8.98 17.25
N ALA A 147 1.07 7.93 16.74
CA ALA A 147 0.15 7.07 17.50
C ALA A 147 0.84 6.35 18.66
N TYR A 148 1.90 5.55 18.43
CA TYR A 148 2.53 4.79 19.52
C TYR A 148 3.22 5.71 20.54
N ASN A 149 3.64 6.92 20.16
CA ASN A 149 4.17 7.91 21.10
C ASN A 149 3.11 8.38 22.11
N LEU A 150 1.85 8.59 21.67
CA LEU A 150 0.73 8.90 22.57
C LEU A 150 0.37 7.72 23.47
N VAL A 151 0.46 6.49 22.95
CA VAL A 151 0.24 5.26 23.71
C VAL A 151 1.35 5.05 24.75
N ALA A 152 2.62 5.23 24.39
CA ALA A 152 3.73 5.15 25.33
C ALA A 152 3.58 6.19 26.45
N GLY A 153 3.41 7.47 26.10
CA GLY A 153 3.30 8.57 27.05
C GLY A 153 4.64 9.21 27.42
N PRO A 154 4.62 10.35 28.13
CA PRO A 154 5.83 11.07 28.51
C PRO A 154 6.66 10.29 29.52
N GLY A 155 7.98 10.19 29.28
CA GLY A 155 8.92 9.51 30.18
C GLY A 155 8.90 7.97 30.13
N ALA A 156 8.09 7.36 29.26
CA ALA A 156 7.95 5.91 29.14
C ALA A 156 9.30 5.20 28.91
N THR A 157 9.55 4.12 29.64
CA THR A 157 10.73 3.27 29.51
C THR A 157 10.78 2.55 28.16
N ARG A 158 11.93 1.98 27.79
CA ARG A 158 12.08 1.17 26.57
C ARG A 158 11.07 0.00 26.51
N ILE A 159 10.73 -0.61 27.65
CA ILE A 159 9.75 -1.71 27.72
C ILE A 159 8.35 -1.20 27.41
N GLU A 160 7.94 -0.07 27.98
CA GLU A 160 6.64 0.56 27.72
C GLU A 160 6.53 1.09 26.29
N GLN A 161 7.61 1.63 25.72
CA GLN A 161 7.70 2.00 24.30
C GLN A 161 7.49 0.79 23.38
N ILE A 162 8.12 -0.36 23.68
CA ILE A 162 7.94 -1.61 22.91
C ILE A 162 6.48 -2.10 23.04
N ARG A 163 5.91 -2.11 24.25
CA ARG A 163 4.49 -2.47 24.45
C ARG A 163 3.54 -1.54 23.73
N ALA A 164 3.82 -0.24 23.67
CA ALA A 164 3.03 0.73 22.92
C ALA A 164 3.06 0.46 21.41
N VAL A 165 4.24 0.18 20.85
CA VAL A 165 4.38 -0.24 19.44
C VAL A 165 3.60 -1.52 19.17
N GLN A 166 3.72 -2.54 20.04
CA GLN A 166 2.98 -3.80 19.94
C GLN A 166 1.46 -3.60 20.04
N ALA A 167 0.99 -2.74 20.94
CA ALA A 167 -0.42 -2.40 21.12
C ALA A 167 -1.02 -1.67 19.90
N THR A 168 -0.26 -0.78 19.25
CA THR A 168 -0.71 -0.14 17.99
C THR A 168 -0.65 -1.10 16.80
N ALA A 169 0.38 -1.97 16.73
CA ALA A 169 0.57 -2.91 15.63
C ALA A 169 -0.45 -4.06 15.62
N MET A 170 -0.81 -4.62 16.78
CA MET A 170 -1.74 -5.76 16.86
C MET A 170 -3.15 -5.47 16.34
N LEU A 171 -3.51 -4.18 16.19
CA LEU A 171 -4.81 -3.75 15.69
C LEU A 171 -4.96 -3.93 14.17
N GLY A 172 -3.87 -4.14 13.43
CA GLY A 172 -3.88 -4.26 11.96
C GLY A 172 -4.26 -5.66 11.48
N ASP A 173 -3.38 -6.62 11.72
CA ASP A 173 -3.44 -7.97 11.15
C ASP A 173 -4.80 -8.69 11.36
N PRO A 174 -5.42 -8.69 12.56
CA PRO A 174 -6.68 -9.39 12.77
C PRO A 174 -7.85 -8.84 11.94
N ILE A 175 -7.84 -7.54 11.60
CA ILE A 175 -8.86 -6.93 10.72
C ILE A 175 -8.76 -7.47 9.28
N VAL A 176 -7.56 -7.91 8.87
CA VAL A 176 -7.32 -8.51 7.55
C VAL A 176 -7.58 -10.01 7.57
N PHE A 177 -7.14 -10.73 8.62
CA PHE A 177 -7.25 -12.19 8.70
C PHE A 177 -8.63 -12.70 9.16
N PHE A 178 -9.39 -11.93 9.94
CA PHE A 178 -10.73 -12.28 10.43
C PHE A 178 -11.80 -11.35 9.83
N ALA A 179 -11.70 -11.06 8.53
CA ALA A 179 -12.59 -10.14 7.82
C ALA A 179 -14.06 -10.63 7.71
N ASP A 180 -14.31 -11.89 8.03
CA ASP A 180 -15.61 -12.55 8.17
C ASP A 180 -16.29 -12.30 9.53
N VAL A 181 -15.53 -11.98 10.58
CA VAL A 181 -16.04 -11.65 11.91
C VAL A 181 -16.76 -10.28 11.90
N PRO A 182 -17.89 -10.11 12.60
CA PRO A 182 -18.55 -8.81 12.76
C PRO A 182 -17.61 -7.74 13.32
N VAL A 183 -17.74 -6.51 12.80
CA VAL A 183 -16.86 -5.38 13.16
C VAL A 183 -16.98 -5.03 14.64
N GLU A 184 -18.19 -5.15 15.18
CA GLU A 184 -18.54 -4.87 16.56
C GLU A 184 -17.92 -5.88 17.54
N GLU A 185 -17.92 -7.16 17.18
CA GLU A 185 -17.29 -8.24 17.96
C GLU A 185 -15.76 -8.11 17.92
N LEU A 186 -15.20 -7.99 16.70
CA LEU A 186 -13.75 -7.86 16.50
C LEU A 186 -13.17 -6.62 17.20
N ARG A 187 -13.93 -5.51 17.31
CA ARG A 187 -13.52 -4.32 18.06
C ARG A 187 -13.31 -4.61 19.55
N VAL A 188 -14.20 -5.40 20.17
CA VAL A 188 -14.15 -5.71 21.61
C VAL A 188 -12.95 -6.61 21.89
N GLU A 189 -12.81 -7.71 21.14
CA GLU A 189 -11.69 -8.66 21.29
C GLU A 189 -10.32 -7.99 21.09
N LEU A 190 -10.19 -7.09 20.11
CA LEU A 190 -8.95 -6.33 19.87
C LEU A 190 -8.58 -5.39 21.02
N LEU A 191 -9.56 -4.69 21.61
CA LEU A 191 -9.29 -3.76 22.71
C LEU A 191 -9.02 -4.48 24.03
N ASP A 192 -9.66 -5.62 24.28
CA ASP A 192 -9.33 -6.50 25.40
C ASP A 192 -7.90 -7.07 25.26
N GLY A 193 -7.52 -7.54 24.06
CA GLY A 193 -6.15 -7.96 23.76
C GLY A 193 -5.10 -6.87 24.02
N VAL A 194 -5.39 -5.63 23.62
CA VAL A 194 -4.54 -4.46 23.91
C VAL A 194 -4.48 -4.17 25.42
N ALA A 195 -5.61 -4.20 26.13
CA ALA A 195 -5.66 -3.96 27.57
C ALA A 195 -4.79 -4.95 28.34
N ARG A 196 -4.90 -6.25 28.02
CA ARG A 196 -4.09 -7.33 28.58
C ARG A 196 -2.59 -7.15 28.32
N LEU A 197 -2.19 -6.69 27.13
CA LEU A 197 -0.77 -6.41 26.82
C LEU A 197 -0.21 -5.24 27.65
N LEU A 198 -1.00 -4.17 27.79
CA LEU A 198 -0.58 -2.97 28.53
C LEU A 198 -0.58 -3.21 30.05
N GLY A 199 -1.39 -4.16 30.54
CA GLY A 199 -1.61 -4.41 31.96
C GLY A 199 -2.68 -3.48 32.56
N GLU A 200 -3.61 -3.02 31.73
CA GLU A 200 -4.70 -2.11 32.08
C GLU A 200 -6.06 -2.81 31.92
N ALA A 201 -7.12 -2.21 32.46
CA ALA A 201 -8.49 -2.53 32.06
C ALA A 201 -8.85 -1.74 30.79
N PRO A 202 -9.67 -2.29 29.87
CA PRO A 202 -10.13 -1.56 28.69
C PRO A 202 -11.12 -0.44 29.09
N PRO A 203 -11.44 0.51 28.17
CA PRO A 203 -12.37 1.60 28.45
C PRO A 203 -13.79 1.15 28.82
N ASP A 204 -14.51 2.03 29.52
CA ASP A 204 -15.89 1.80 29.96
C ASP A 204 -16.81 1.46 28.76
N GLY A 205 -17.45 0.28 28.80
CA GLY A 205 -18.28 -0.25 27.71
C GLY A 205 -17.58 -1.19 26.73
N VAL A 206 -16.29 -1.49 26.95
CA VAL A 206 -15.48 -2.48 26.20
C VAL A 206 -15.23 -3.75 27.04
N ALA A 207 -15.82 -3.86 28.23
CA ALA A 207 -15.74 -5.04 29.09
C ALA A 207 -16.44 -6.25 28.43
N GLY A 208 -15.64 -7.17 27.87
CA GLY A 208 -16.11 -8.44 27.35
C GLY A 208 -16.35 -9.45 28.47
N ILE A 209 -17.58 -9.99 28.52
CA ILE A 209 -17.93 -11.30 29.10
C ILE A 209 -17.13 -11.74 30.35
N ASP A 210 -17.47 -11.16 31.50
CA ASP A 210 -17.25 -11.73 32.83
C ASP A 210 -18.10 -13.02 33.00
N GLY A 211 -17.74 -14.07 32.26
CA GLY A 211 -18.65 -15.20 32.00
C GLY A 211 -17.96 -16.43 31.40
N GLU A 212 -16.81 -16.80 31.97
CA GLU A 212 -16.01 -18.00 31.66
C GLU A 212 -15.39 -18.04 30.25
N LEU A 213 -14.08 -18.29 30.19
CA LEU A 213 -13.37 -18.41 28.91
C LEU A 213 -13.94 -19.63 28.16
N PRO A 214 -14.52 -19.47 26.95
CA PRO A 214 -15.12 -20.60 26.25
C PRO A 214 -14.07 -21.71 26.08
N PRO A 215 -14.43 -22.97 26.40
CA PRO A 215 -13.45 -24.05 26.52
C PRO A 215 -12.65 -24.16 25.24
N ARG A 216 -11.31 -24.24 25.36
CA ARG A 216 -10.36 -24.11 24.25
C ARG A 216 -10.61 -25.14 23.14
N SER A 217 -11.51 -24.78 22.22
CA SER A 217 -11.80 -25.50 20.99
C SER A 217 -10.56 -25.46 20.11
N ARG A 218 -9.68 -26.45 20.29
CA ARG A 218 -8.65 -26.76 19.28
C ARG A 218 -9.38 -26.86 17.94
N PRO A 219 -9.03 -26.06 16.92
CA PRO A 219 -9.53 -26.32 15.58
C PRO A 219 -9.15 -27.76 15.23
N PRO A 220 -10.04 -28.52 14.55
CA PRO A 220 -9.78 -29.91 14.25
C PRO A 220 -8.47 -30.01 13.46
N LEU A 221 -7.48 -30.70 14.03
CA LEU A 221 -6.26 -31.09 13.31
C LEU A 221 -6.71 -31.81 12.05
N ALA A 222 -6.39 -31.23 10.88
CA ALA A 222 -6.81 -31.78 9.60
C ALA A 222 -6.36 -33.24 9.51
N ALA A 223 -7.34 -34.16 9.40
CA ALA A 223 -7.08 -35.59 9.42
C ALA A 223 -6.04 -35.93 8.35
N GLY A 224 -4.98 -36.64 8.76
CA GLY A 224 -3.71 -36.63 8.04
C GLY A 224 -3.80 -37.16 6.61
N ARG A 225 -3.12 -36.48 5.68
CA ARG A 225 -2.68 -37.13 4.43
C ARG A 225 -1.46 -37.98 4.77
N ASP A 226 -1.67 -39.29 4.75
CA ASP A 226 -0.68 -40.31 5.08
C ASP A 226 0.31 -40.52 3.92
N GLU A 227 1.17 -39.52 3.68
CA GLU A 227 2.25 -39.61 2.68
C GLU A 227 3.44 -40.42 3.21
N ARG A 228 3.23 -41.73 3.43
CA ARG A 228 4.30 -42.72 3.47
C ARG A 228 4.97 -42.85 2.09
N ARG A 229 5.82 -41.89 1.75
CA ARG A 229 6.75 -42.01 0.63
C ARG A 229 7.99 -42.76 1.10
N THR A 230 7.99 -44.08 0.90
CA THR A 230 9.17 -44.92 1.10
C THR A 230 10.33 -44.44 0.23
N GLY A 231 11.56 -44.61 0.73
CA GLY A 231 12.77 -44.54 -0.11
C GLY A 231 12.83 -45.72 -1.09
N SER A 232 13.93 -45.97 -1.81
CA SER A 232 15.19 -45.24 -2.01
C SER A 232 15.94 -45.95 -3.14
N ASP A 233 16.55 -45.23 -4.08
CA ASP A 233 17.77 -45.58 -4.84
C ASP A 233 17.98 -44.51 -5.95
N LYS A 234 19.17 -43.96 -6.19
CA LYS A 234 20.41 -44.52 -6.79
C LYS A 234 20.24 -44.88 -8.28
N VAL A 235 21.16 -44.54 -9.20
CA VAL A 235 22.45 -43.83 -9.08
C VAL A 235 22.88 -43.23 -10.44
N ALA A 236 23.96 -42.43 -10.43
CA ALA A 236 24.77 -41.96 -11.56
C ALA A 236 24.18 -40.89 -12.51
N GLY A 237 25.10 -40.09 -13.03
CA GLY A 237 24.93 -39.22 -14.20
C GLY A 237 25.88 -39.67 -15.33
N PRO A 238 26.66 -38.76 -15.92
CA PRO A 238 26.28 -38.26 -17.24
C PRO A 238 27.31 -38.57 -18.34
N ASP A 239 26.83 -38.67 -19.59
CA ASP A 239 27.61 -38.36 -20.80
C ASP A 239 26.70 -38.15 -22.01
N GLY A 240 27.23 -37.53 -23.08
CA GLY A 240 26.65 -37.52 -24.43
C GLY A 240 27.36 -38.52 -25.36
N PRO A 241 27.43 -38.30 -26.70
CA PRO A 241 26.88 -37.18 -27.48
C PRO A 241 26.15 -37.63 -28.78
N ASP A 242 25.83 -36.64 -29.64
CA ASP A 242 25.75 -36.67 -31.12
C ASP A 242 24.79 -37.65 -31.84
N GLU A 243 23.97 -37.12 -32.77
CA GLU A 243 24.20 -37.37 -34.21
C GLU A 243 23.43 -36.42 -35.15
N THR A 244 24.12 -36.13 -36.26
CA THR A 244 23.71 -35.75 -37.64
C THR A 244 22.25 -35.97 -38.11
N ALA A 245 21.72 -35.34 -39.16
CA ALA A 245 22.00 -34.12 -39.97
C ALA A 245 20.74 -33.90 -40.89
N ALA A 246 20.65 -33.23 -42.05
CA ALA A 246 21.54 -32.44 -42.93
C ALA A 246 20.67 -31.47 -43.79
N GLY A 247 21.24 -30.48 -44.49
CA GLY A 247 20.43 -29.62 -45.39
C GLY A 247 21.06 -28.34 -45.96
N GLN A 248 22.24 -28.40 -46.59
CA GLN A 248 22.90 -27.22 -47.19
C GLN A 248 22.42 -26.90 -48.62
N ARG A 249 22.44 -25.60 -48.99
CA ARG A 249 23.08 -25.09 -50.23
C ARG A 249 23.29 -23.56 -50.19
N LEU A 250 24.14 -23.06 -51.10
CA LEU A 250 24.80 -21.75 -51.04
C LEU A 250 24.08 -20.61 -51.79
N ALA A 251 24.45 -19.36 -51.46
CA ALA A 251 24.19 -18.15 -52.24
C ALA A 251 25.22 -17.99 -53.41
N PRO A 252 25.15 -16.89 -54.19
CA PRO A 252 26.14 -15.82 -53.94
C PRO A 252 25.61 -14.37 -54.11
N ALA A 253 26.52 -13.40 -53.95
CA ALA A 253 26.27 -11.96 -53.75
C ALA A 253 26.11 -11.09 -55.02
N GLY A 254 25.70 -9.82 -54.85
CA GLY A 254 25.80 -8.76 -55.87
C GLY A 254 25.31 -7.37 -55.40
N ALA A 255 26.17 -6.34 -55.44
CA ALA A 255 25.90 -4.92 -55.15
C ALA A 255 27.11 -4.04 -55.54
N PRO A 256 27.05 -2.68 -55.58
CA PRO A 256 25.90 -1.77 -55.48
C PRO A 256 25.53 -1.23 -56.90
N PRO A 257 25.82 0.01 -57.43
CA PRO A 257 26.36 1.27 -56.88
C PRO A 257 25.24 2.31 -56.56
N ALA A 258 25.40 3.61 -56.89
CA ALA A 258 24.43 4.70 -56.67
C ALA A 258 24.57 5.86 -57.69
N THR A 259 23.58 6.77 -57.74
CA THR A 259 23.63 8.06 -58.48
C THR A 259 23.03 9.21 -57.64
N ALA A 260 23.31 10.46 -58.01
CA ALA A 260 22.90 11.68 -57.31
C ALA A 260 22.24 12.71 -58.25
N SER A 261 22.12 13.98 -57.80
CA SER A 261 21.38 15.11 -58.42
C SER A 261 19.85 15.08 -58.25
N GLU A 262 19.13 16.20 -58.05
CA GLU A 262 19.61 17.59 -57.83
C GLU A 262 18.66 18.49 -57.00
N ARG A 263 19.15 19.71 -56.76
CA ARG A 263 18.61 20.88 -56.01
C ARG A 263 17.10 21.15 -56.16
N GLY A 264 16.46 21.46 -55.03
CA GLY A 264 15.15 22.12 -54.98
C GLY A 264 15.02 23.06 -53.78
N THR A 265 15.27 24.36 -53.97
CA THR A 265 15.29 25.37 -52.89
C THR A 265 13.94 26.08 -52.72
N ARG A 266 13.31 25.94 -51.55
CA ARG A 266 12.32 26.92 -51.02
C ARG A 266 12.41 26.97 -49.50
N GLY A 267 12.63 28.16 -48.96
CA GLY A 267 12.98 28.35 -47.54
C GLY A 267 11.81 28.17 -46.58
N ARG A 268 12.10 27.66 -45.37
CA ARG A 268 11.14 27.61 -44.25
C ARG A 268 11.78 28.27 -43.02
N ARG A 269 11.05 29.20 -42.39
CA ARG A 269 11.55 30.04 -41.28
C ARG A 269 12.06 29.19 -40.12
N ARG A 270 13.23 29.54 -39.55
CA ARG A 270 13.78 28.91 -38.33
C ARG A 270 12.96 29.31 -37.09
N GLY A 271 11.92 28.55 -36.79
CA GLY A 271 11.33 28.53 -35.45
C GLY A 271 12.17 27.65 -34.53
N VAL A 272 12.58 28.15 -33.37
CA VAL A 272 13.39 27.39 -32.40
C VAL A 272 12.57 26.20 -31.87
N GLY A 273 13.05 24.99 -32.12
CA GLY A 273 12.32 23.75 -31.80
C GLY A 273 12.30 23.46 -30.30
N ARG A 274 11.09 23.31 -29.74
CA ARG A 274 10.82 22.78 -28.40
C ARG A 274 11.69 21.54 -28.10
N PRO A 275 12.47 21.51 -26.99
CA PRO A 275 13.35 20.37 -26.69
C PRO A 275 12.63 19.03 -26.70
N ARG A 276 13.25 18.03 -27.35
CA ARG A 276 12.77 16.64 -27.40
C ARG A 276 13.52 15.80 -26.36
N ALA A 277 12.77 15.26 -25.40
CA ALA A 277 13.25 14.50 -24.24
C ALA A 277 14.07 15.32 -23.21
N MET A 278 14.25 14.74 -22.01
CA MET A 278 15.12 15.26 -20.95
C MET A 278 16.58 14.94 -21.27
N SER A 279 17.52 15.82 -20.89
CA SER A 279 18.95 15.50 -20.94
C SER A 279 19.32 14.39 -19.95
N GLY A 280 20.43 13.68 -20.20
CA GLY A 280 20.93 12.66 -19.27
C GLY A 280 21.21 13.21 -17.86
N GLU A 281 21.54 14.50 -17.75
CA GLU A 281 21.69 15.20 -16.49
C GLU A 281 20.34 15.46 -15.81
N GLN A 282 19.34 15.99 -16.54
CA GLN A 282 17.98 16.15 -16.02
C GLN A 282 17.38 14.81 -15.55
N ILE A 283 17.71 13.70 -16.22
CA ILE A 283 17.30 12.34 -15.81
C ILE A 283 17.97 11.92 -14.50
N ARG A 284 19.28 12.14 -14.33
CA ARG A 284 19.98 11.88 -13.05
C ARG A 284 19.40 12.73 -11.92
N THR A 285 19.21 14.03 -12.14
CA THR A 285 18.64 14.96 -11.16
C THR A 285 17.20 14.60 -10.80
N ALA A 286 16.36 14.22 -11.76
CA ALA A 286 15.00 13.73 -11.49
C ALA A 286 15.00 12.44 -10.65
N ARG A 287 15.86 11.47 -10.99
CA ARG A 287 16.00 10.21 -10.23
C ARG A 287 16.49 10.47 -8.81
N ALA A 288 17.47 11.35 -8.61
CA ALA A 288 17.99 11.71 -7.28
C ALA A 288 16.92 12.40 -6.41
N LEU A 289 16.27 13.46 -6.91
CA LEU A 289 15.24 14.20 -6.17
C LEU A 289 14.00 13.35 -5.82
N HIS A 290 13.71 12.33 -6.64
CA HIS A 290 12.66 11.35 -6.38
C HIS A 290 13.11 10.30 -5.34
N ALA A 291 14.36 9.81 -5.44
CA ALA A 291 14.90 8.80 -4.52
C ALA A 291 15.03 9.29 -3.08
N THR A 292 15.28 10.58 -2.85
CA THR A 292 15.28 11.16 -1.49
C THR A 292 13.88 11.43 -0.93
N GLY A 293 12.81 11.16 -1.71
CA GLY A 293 11.42 11.41 -1.32
C GLY A 293 11.05 12.87 -1.03
N SER A 294 11.97 13.81 -1.27
CA SER A 294 11.87 15.20 -0.79
C SER A 294 11.15 16.14 -1.75
N HIS A 295 10.83 15.68 -2.97
CA HIS A 295 10.13 16.45 -3.99
C HIS A 295 9.05 15.60 -4.69
N THR A 296 7.86 16.15 -4.90
CA THR A 296 6.80 15.49 -5.70
C THR A 296 7.13 15.54 -7.20
N VAL A 297 6.42 14.74 -8.01
CA VAL A 297 6.59 14.76 -9.47
C VAL A 297 6.18 16.10 -10.09
N GLU A 298 5.23 16.85 -9.51
CA GLU A 298 4.95 18.26 -9.86
C GLU A 298 6.19 19.12 -9.64
N GLN A 299 6.80 19.04 -8.45
CA GLN A 299 7.95 19.87 -8.07
C GLN A 299 9.18 19.55 -8.93
N ILE A 300 9.43 18.27 -9.22
CA ILE A 300 10.50 17.84 -10.14
C ILE A 300 10.22 18.31 -11.58
N ALA A 301 8.98 18.17 -12.06
CA ALA A 301 8.59 18.60 -13.40
C ALA A 301 8.72 20.13 -13.57
N ALA A 302 8.27 20.90 -12.59
CA ALA A 302 8.40 22.36 -12.56
C ALA A 302 9.87 22.79 -12.50
N ARG A 303 10.67 22.22 -11.58
CA ARG A 303 12.10 22.52 -11.43
C ARG A 303 12.93 22.22 -12.69
N LEU A 304 12.53 21.23 -13.47
CA LEU A 304 13.24 20.81 -14.68
C LEU A 304 12.62 21.35 -15.99
N GLY A 305 11.55 22.15 -15.92
CA GLY A 305 10.92 22.76 -17.09
C GLY A 305 10.24 21.77 -18.05
N VAL A 306 9.77 20.63 -17.54
CA VAL A 306 9.20 19.52 -18.33
C VAL A 306 7.80 19.11 -17.85
N SER A 307 7.11 18.28 -18.62
CA SER A 307 5.81 17.74 -18.19
C SER A 307 5.99 16.60 -17.17
N ARG A 308 5.02 16.40 -16.27
CA ARG A 308 4.96 15.25 -15.35
C ARG A 308 5.09 13.91 -16.10
N ALA A 309 4.42 13.79 -17.24
CA ALA A 309 4.49 12.61 -18.13
C ALA A 309 5.86 12.41 -18.81
N THR A 310 6.73 13.44 -18.84
CA THR A 310 8.14 13.31 -19.21
C THR A 310 8.93 12.69 -18.06
N VAL A 311 8.74 13.20 -16.83
CA VAL A 311 9.45 12.73 -15.63
C VAL A 311 9.16 11.26 -15.36
N TYR A 312 7.87 10.87 -15.31
CA TYR A 312 7.45 9.47 -15.09
C TYR A 312 8.06 8.47 -16.10
N ARG A 313 8.39 8.91 -17.32
CA ARG A 313 9.01 8.04 -18.34
C ARG A 313 10.45 7.64 -17.98
N HIS A 314 11.14 8.44 -17.19
CA HIS A 314 12.56 8.24 -16.84
C HIS A 314 12.79 7.81 -15.38
N LEU A 315 11.75 7.83 -14.54
CA LEU A 315 11.79 7.33 -13.16
C LEU A 315 11.71 5.81 -13.03
N LYS A 316 11.27 5.08 -14.06
CA LYS A 316 11.33 3.61 -14.04
C LYS A 316 12.79 3.15 -13.89
N PRO A 317 13.06 2.12 -13.06
CA PRO A 317 14.33 1.41 -13.09
C PRO A 317 14.60 0.90 -14.51
N THR A 318 15.79 1.22 -15.01
CA THR A 318 16.43 0.46 -16.08
C THR A 318 17.11 -0.71 -15.40
N ASP A 319 16.74 -1.93 -15.81
CA ASP A 319 17.10 -3.19 -15.16
C ASP A 319 18.63 -3.39 -15.01
N ARG A 320 19.04 -4.29 -14.08
CA ARG A 320 20.42 -4.57 -13.60
C ARG A 320 21.01 -3.62 -12.53
N SER A 321 20.32 -3.40 -11.41
CA SER A 321 20.98 -2.87 -10.19
C SER A 321 20.28 -3.23 -8.86
N THR A 322 19.59 -4.36 -8.78
CA THR A 322 18.72 -4.70 -7.64
C THR A 322 19.45 -5.46 -6.52
N ASP A 323 20.55 -6.14 -6.85
CA ASP A 323 21.12 -7.21 -6.02
C ASP A 323 22.14 -6.73 -4.97
N ALA A 324 22.38 -5.42 -4.86
CA ALA A 324 23.52 -4.84 -4.15
C ALA A 324 23.16 -3.96 -2.92
N ILE A 325 22.00 -4.18 -2.28
CA ILE A 325 21.47 -3.32 -1.19
C ILE A 325 21.13 -4.11 0.09
N PHE A 326 21.35 -5.43 0.13
CA PHE A 326 20.94 -6.29 1.27
C PHE A 326 22.08 -7.03 1.98
N GLU A 327 23.36 -6.72 1.71
CA GLU A 327 24.50 -7.54 2.15
C GLU A 327 25.55 -6.78 3.00
N THR A 328 25.27 -5.55 3.47
CA THR A 328 26.28 -4.69 4.12
C THR A 328 26.02 -4.32 5.59
N ASP A 329 24.76 -4.29 6.05
CA ASP A 329 24.38 -3.63 7.32
C ASP A 329 24.01 -4.60 8.46
N PHE A 330 24.52 -5.84 8.44
CA PHE A 330 24.29 -6.83 9.52
C PHE A 330 25.55 -7.38 10.21
N GLU A 331 26.74 -6.88 9.87
CA GLU A 331 27.97 -7.12 10.63
C GLU A 331 28.66 -5.80 10.98
N THR A 332 28.49 -5.33 12.22
CA THR A 332 29.56 -4.81 13.13
C THR A 332 28.98 -3.90 14.22
N ASN A 333 29.27 -4.25 15.48
CA ASN A 333 29.19 -3.42 16.71
C ASN A 333 27.80 -3.00 17.22
#